data_AF-A0A1B2IXQ9-F1
#
_entry.id   AF-A0A1B2IXQ9-F1
#
_cell.length_a   1.000
_cell.length_b   1.000
_cell.length_c   1.000
_cell.angle_alpha   90.00
_cell.angle_beta   90.00
_cell.angle_gamma   90.00
#
_symmetry.space_group_name_H-M   'P 1'
#
loop_
_entity.id
_entity.type
_entity.pdbx_description
1 polymer ?
#
loop_
_entity_poly.entity_id
_entity_poly.type
_entity_poly.pdbx_seq_one_letter_code
_entity_poly.pdbx_strand_id
1 'polypeptide(L)'
;MNDELDVLRTLYQTTKQILITRPLTDTEIATYHEQYSLLTPLGQTKQETALITAYQALIMDNLSFPTHGLFYLMNINTDHTTISLPVSPQQVHDWSVNDRHLLRLFEEKAFLYQGLPVDDTAAMALL
;
A
#
# COMPACT_ATOMS: atom_id res chain seq x y z
N MET A 1 1.26 5.49 -20.92
CA MET A 1 0.48 4.42 -20.27
C MET A 1 1.17 4.03 -18.96
N ASN A 2 1.56 5.03 -18.15
CA ASN A 2 2.31 4.91 -16.88
C ASN A 2 1.68 5.81 -15.80
N ASP A 3 1.08 6.93 -16.21
CA ASP A 3 0.56 7.99 -15.35
C ASP A 3 -0.46 7.49 -14.31
N GLU A 4 -1.31 6.54 -14.66
CA GLU A 4 -2.40 6.08 -13.77
C GLU A 4 -1.88 5.22 -12.61
N LEU A 5 -1.02 4.25 -12.91
CA LEU A 5 -0.33 3.44 -11.91
C LEU A 5 0.54 4.33 -11.03
N ASP A 6 1.24 5.30 -11.61
CA ASP A 6 2.07 6.26 -10.87
C ASP A 6 1.23 7.11 -9.91
N VAL A 7 0.02 7.52 -10.29
CA VAL A 7 -0.91 8.24 -9.41
C VAL A 7 -1.39 7.36 -8.26
N LEU A 8 -1.81 6.11 -8.53
CA LEU A 8 -2.21 5.16 -7.48
C LEU A 8 -1.05 4.87 -6.51
N ARG A 9 0.14 4.62 -7.04
CA ARG A 9 1.37 4.45 -6.25
C ARG A 9 1.64 5.65 -5.36
N THR A 10 1.51 6.86 -5.90
CA THR A 10 1.73 8.10 -5.17
C THR A 10 0.72 8.26 -4.04
N LEU A 11 -0.56 8.00 -4.31
CA LEU A 11 -1.63 8.07 -3.31
C LEU A 11 -1.42 7.05 -2.18
N TYR A 12 -1.11 5.79 -2.54
CA TYR A 12 -0.77 4.77 -1.57
C TYR A 12 0.45 5.16 -0.72
N GLN A 13 1.53 5.60 -1.37
CA GLN A 13 2.77 5.93 -0.67
C GLN A 13 2.59 7.13 0.27
N THR A 14 1.83 8.14 -0.16
CA THR A 14 1.53 9.31 0.66
C THR A 14 0.70 8.95 1.89
N THR A 15 -0.38 8.17 1.72
CA THR A 15 -1.21 7.71 2.84
C THR A 15 -0.39 6.85 3.81
N LYS A 16 0.40 5.89 3.29
CA LYS A 16 1.27 5.03 4.10
C LYS A 16 2.28 5.84 4.92
N GLN A 17 2.99 6.79 4.31
CA GLN A 17 4.00 7.60 5.00
C GLN A 17 3.40 8.40 6.17
N ILE A 18 2.20 8.93 6.01
CA ILE A 18 1.53 9.61 7.12
C ILE A 18 1.18 8.59 8.21
N LEU A 19 0.54 7.47 7.84
CA LEU A 19 0.09 6.40 8.75
C LEU A 19 1.21 5.77 9.57
N ILE A 20 2.42 5.67 9.00
CA ILE A 20 3.62 5.23 9.74
C ILE A 20 3.91 6.12 10.95
N THR A 21 3.61 7.41 10.85
CA THR A 21 3.96 8.41 11.88
C THR A 21 2.79 8.82 12.76
N ARG A 22 1.56 8.84 12.22
CA ARG A 22 0.35 9.24 12.92
C ARG A 22 -0.92 8.80 12.18
N PRO A 23 -2.06 8.74 12.87
CA PRO A 23 -3.37 8.66 12.21
C PRO A 23 -3.62 9.80 11.22
N LEU A 24 -4.44 9.52 10.20
CA LEU A 24 -4.97 10.57 9.33
C LEU A 24 -6.00 11.42 10.08
N THR A 25 -6.05 12.71 9.74
CA THR A 25 -7.12 13.62 10.17
C THR A 25 -8.36 13.47 9.31
N ASP A 26 -9.53 13.90 9.80
CA ASP A 26 -10.79 13.84 9.05
C ASP A 26 -10.71 14.57 7.71
N THR A 27 -9.97 15.68 7.64
CA THR A 27 -9.74 16.43 6.39
C THR A 27 -8.91 15.61 5.40
N GLU A 28 -7.83 14.97 5.86
CA GLU A 28 -6.99 14.11 5.01
C GLU A 28 -7.76 12.90 4.50
N ILE A 29 -8.57 12.26 5.37
CA ILE A 29 -9.43 11.14 5.00
C ILE A 29 -10.38 11.56 3.88
N ALA A 30 -11.08 12.68 4.04
CA ALA A 30 -12.00 13.20 3.02
C ALA A 30 -11.27 13.49 1.70
N THR A 31 -10.11 14.15 1.76
CA THR A 31 -9.30 14.46 0.58
C THR A 31 -8.84 13.20 -0.16
N TYR A 32 -8.36 12.18 0.55
CA TYR A 32 -7.87 10.96 -0.09
C TYR A 32 -9.00 10.11 -0.68
N HIS A 33 -10.18 10.09 -0.07
CA HIS A 33 -11.35 9.46 -0.67
C HIS A 33 -11.79 10.17 -1.96
N GLU A 34 -11.79 11.50 -1.97
CA GLU A 34 -12.09 12.27 -3.19
C GLU A 34 -11.07 11.96 -4.29
N GLN A 35 -9.78 12.03 -3.98
CA GLN A 35 -8.70 11.69 -4.92
C GLN A 35 -8.86 10.28 -5.48
N TYR A 36 -9.13 9.29 -4.63
CA TYR A 36 -9.36 7.92 -5.06
C TYR A 36 -10.57 7.78 -6.00
N SER A 37 -11.68 8.44 -5.67
CA SER A 37 -12.90 8.38 -6.49
C SER A 37 -12.71 8.86 -7.92
N LEU A 38 -11.85 9.87 -8.12
CA LEU A 38 -11.54 10.46 -9.43
C LEU A 38 -10.70 9.54 -10.32
N LEU A 39 -10.08 8.50 -9.77
CA LEU A 39 -9.21 7.56 -10.48
C LEU A 39 -9.95 6.36 -11.08
N THR A 40 -11.28 6.30 -11.00
CA THR A 40 -12.09 5.20 -11.55
C THR A 40 -12.81 5.72 -12.81
N PRO A 41 -12.58 5.25 -14.06
CA PRO A 41 -12.33 3.87 -14.51
C PRO A 41 -11.14 3.71 -15.50
N LEU A 42 -10.18 2.83 -15.20
CA LEU A 42 -8.91 2.74 -15.94
C LEU A 42 -8.86 1.50 -16.85
N GLY A 43 -8.36 1.71 -18.08
CA GLY A 43 -8.38 0.74 -19.18
C GLY A 43 -7.42 -0.43 -18.98
N GLN A 44 -7.93 -1.65 -19.22
CA GLN A 44 -7.29 -2.91 -18.82
C GLN A 44 -6.34 -3.44 -19.91
N THR A 45 -5.02 -3.38 -19.68
CA THR A 45 -4.13 -4.45 -20.15
C THR A 45 -4.00 -5.47 -19.00
N LYS A 46 -4.11 -6.77 -19.31
CA LYS A 46 -4.36 -7.82 -18.29
C LYS A 46 -3.36 -7.85 -17.12
N GLN A 47 -2.09 -7.52 -17.36
CA GLN A 47 -1.04 -7.55 -16.33
C GLN A 47 -0.98 -6.26 -15.49
N GLU A 48 -1.10 -5.08 -16.11
CA GLU A 48 -1.22 -3.82 -15.36
C GLU A 48 -2.51 -3.77 -14.53
N THR A 49 -3.57 -4.45 -15.00
CA THR A 49 -4.84 -4.55 -14.28
C THR A 49 -4.67 -5.16 -12.89
N ALA A 50 -3.81 -6.17 -12.72
CA ALA A 50 -3.60 -6.82 -11.44
C ALA A 50 -2.86 -5.90 -10.46
N LEU A 51 -1.80 -5.21 -10.92
CA LEU A 51 -1.05 -4.25 -10.10
C LEU A 51 -1.89 -3.02 -9.74
N ILE A 52 -2.68 -2.50 -10.68
CA ILE A 52 -3.66 -1.43 -10.44
C ILE A 52 -4.66 -1.86 -9.37
N THR A 53 -5.23 -3.05 -9.51
CA THR A 53 -6.20 -3.60 -8.55
C THR A 53 -5.58 -3.78 -7.16
N ALA A 54 -4.32 -4.21 -7.11
CA ALA A 54 -3.58 -4.37 -5.87
C ALA A 54 -3.35 -3.04 -5.14
N TYR A 55 -2.95 -1.99 -5.86
CA TYR A 55 -2.83 -0.66 -5.28
C TYR A 55 -4.17 -0.07 -4.86
N GLN A 56 -5.23 -0.28 -5.64
CA GLN A 56 -6.58 0.13 -5.27
C GLN A 56 -7.03 -0.51 -3.95
N ALA A 57 -6.79 -1.82 -3.80
CA ALA A 57 -7.07 -2.53 -2.55
C ALA A 57 -6.29 -1.93 -1.37
N LEU A 58 -4.98 -1.72 -1.54
CA LEU A 58 -4.14 -1.13 -0.48
C LEU A 58 -4.54 0.29 -0.08
N ILE A 59 -4.95 1.13 -1.04
CA ILE A 59 -5.46 2.49 -0.74
C ILE A 59 -6.75 2.37 0.07
N MET A 60 -7.68 1.53 -0.36
CA MET A 60 -8.93 1.30 0.36
C MET A 60 -8.69 0.77 1.77
N ASP A 61 -7.72 -0.14 1.95
CA ASP A 61 -7.37 -0.67 3.26
C ASP A 61 -6.78 0.42 4.16
N ASN A 62 -5.85 1.24 3.67
CA ASN A 62 -5.31 2.39 4.41
C ASN A 62 -6.41 3.39 4.82
N LEU A 63 -7.46 3.55 3.99
CA LEU A 63 -8.58 4.45 4.26
C LEU A 63 -9.73 3.79 5.05
N SER A 64 -9.66 2.49 5.34
CA SER A 64 -10.72 1.77 6.08
C SER A 64 -10.67 2.00 7.60
N PHE A 65 -9.47 2.02 8.18
CA PHE A 65 -9.23 2.27 9.61
C PHE A 65 -8.16 3.35 9.86
N PRO A 66 -8.24 4.52 9.19
CA PRO A 66 -7.15 5.49 9.14
C PRO A 66 -6.90 6.21 10.48
N THR A 67 -7.91 6.24 11.36
CA THR A 67 -7.83 6.83 12.70
C THR A 67 -7.01 6.01 13.69
N HIS A 68 -6.74 4.73 13.38
CA HIS A 68 -5.89 3.85 14.17
C HIS A 68 -4.41 3.89 13.78
N GLY A 69 -4.04 4.65 12.74
CA GLY A 69 -2.67 4.71 12.24
C GLY A 69 -2.18 3.38 11.67
N LEU A 70 -3.09 2.52 11.21
CA LEU A 70 -2.74 1.28 10.53
C LEU A 70 -2.39 1.60 9.08
N PHE A 71 -1.30 1.03 8.58
CA PHE A 71 -1.07 0.93 7.14
C PHE A 71 -1.00 -0.53 6.71
N TYR A 72 -1.20 -0.78 5.42
CA TYR A 72 -1.26 -2.13 4.89
C TYR A 72 -0.15 -2.39 3.88
N LEU A 73 0.39 -3.60 3.94
CA LEU A 73 1.30 -4.18 2.94
C LEU A 73 0.60 -5.37 2.29
N MET A 74 0.79 -5.58 0.99
CA MET A 74 0.18 -6.72 0.31
C MET A 74 1.16 -7.89 0.27
N ASN A 75 0.80 -8.98 0.95
CA ASN A 75 1.52 -10.24 0.84
C ASN A 75 0.98 -11.07 -0.33
N ILE A 76 1.88 -11.45 -1.23
CA ILE A 76 1.61 -12.34 -2.36
C ILE A 76 2.09 -13.74 -1.97
N ASN A 77 1.18 -14.70 -1.96
CA ASN A 77 1.45 -16.09 -1.63
C ASN A 77 2.02 -16.86 -2.83
N THR A 78 2.59 -18.04 -2.58
CA THR A 78 3.13 -18.93 -3.63
C THR A 78 2.06 -19.42 -4.61
N ASP A 79 0.79 -19.44 -4.18
CA ASP A 79 -0.36 -19.79 -5.03
C ASP A 79 -0.96 -18.58 -5.77
N HIS A 80 -0.26 -17.44 -5.78
CA HIS A 80 -0.66 -16.17 -6.38
C HIS A 80 -1.87 -15.49 -5.72
N THR A 81 -2.34 -16.01 -4.58
CA THR A 81 -3.34 -15.29 -3.78
C THR A 81 -2.71 -14.11 -3.05
N THR A 82 -3.49 -13.06 -2.81
CA THR A 82 -3.04 -11.86 -2.11
C THR A 82 -3.79 -11.68 -0.79
N ILE A 83 -3.08 -11.16 0.20
CA ILE A 83 -3.64 -10.79 1.50
C ILE A 83 -3.04 -9.45 1.93
N SER A 84 -3.88 -8.49 2.30
CA SER A 84 -3.44 -7.25 2.93
C SER A 84 -3.12 -7.50 4.40
N LEU A 85 -1.89 -7.20 4.81
CA LEU A 85 -1.41 -7.34 6.16
C LEU A 85 -1.39 -5.97 6.86
N PRO A 86 -2.13 -5.79 7.96
CA PRO A 86 -2.07 -4.57 8.73
C PRO A 86 -0.72 -4.46 9.47
N VAL A 87 -0.16 -3.26 9.49
CA VAL A 87 0.97 -2.89 10.32
C VAL A 87 0.49 -1.82 11.30
N SER A 88 0.61 -2.15 12.58
CA SER A 88 0.20 -1.27 13.68
C SER A 88 1.30 -0.28 14.08
N PRO A 89 0.94 0.87 14.70
CA PRO A 89 1.92 1.79 15.27
C PRO A 89 2.89 1.13 16.27
N GLN A 90 2.43 0.10 17.01
CA GLN A 90 3.29 -0.66 17.91
C GLN A 90 4.37 -1.43 17.14
N GLN A 91 4.01 -2.11 16.04
CA GLN A 91 4.98 -2.80 15.19
C GLN A 91 5.99 -1.83 14.57
N VAL A 92 5.54 -0.65 14.13
CA VAL A 92 6.42 0.41 13.64
C VAL A 92 7.40 0.84 14.73
N HIS A 93 6.91 1.06 15.95
CA HIS A 93 7.75 1.41 17.08
C HIS A 93 8.79 0.32 17.37
N ASP A 94 8.36 -0.95 17.43
CA ASP A 94 9.24 -2.09 17.70
C ASP A 94 10.35 -2.20 16.64
N TRP A 95 10.02 -2.02 15.35
CA TRP A 95 11.01 -2.00 14.28
C TRP A 95 11.93 -0.78 14.34
N SER A 96 11.43 0.39 14.72
CA SER A 96 12.27 1.60 14.85
C SER A 96 13.37 1.45 15.91
N VAL A 97 13.12 0.61 16.92
CA VAL A 97 14.05 0.31 18.01
C VAL A 97 14.95 -0.88 17.68
N ASN A 98 14.39 -1.99 17.21
CA ASN A 98 15.10 -3.26 17.07
C ASN A 98 15.51 -3.60 15.64
N ASP A 99 14.75 -3.15 14.64
CA ASP A 99 14.84 -3.63 13.25
C ASP A 99 14.71 -2.50 12.21
N ARG A 100 15.49 -1.42 12.36
CA ARG A 100 15.40 -0.23 11.49
C ARG A 100 15.53 -0.52 10.00
N HIS A 101 16.25 -1.59 9.65
CA HIS A 101 16.39 -2.04 8.27
C HIS A 101 15.07 -2.57 7.70
N LEU A 102 14.28 -3.31 8.48
CA LEU A 102 12.94 -3.78 8.08
C LEU A 102 11.99 -2.60 7.91
N LEU A 103 12.02 -1.66 8.85
CA LEU A 103 11.19 -0.45 8.76
C LEU A 103 11.45 0.30 7.45
N ARG A 104 12.73 0.55 7.10
CA ARG A 104 13.08 1.22 5.84
C ARG A 104 12.58 0.48 4.61
N LEU A 105 12.69 -0.85 4.59
CA LEU A 105 12.23 -1.63 3.44
C LEU A 105 10.70 -1.58 3.31
N PHE A 106 9.95 -1.65 4.41
CA PHE A 106 8.49 -1.56 4.41
C PHE A 106 7.97 -0.13 4.16
N GLU A 107 8.74 0.89 4.50
CA GLU A 107 8.48 2.28 4.12
C GLU A 107 8.52 2.46 2.59
N GLU A 108 9.45 1.78 1.92
CA GLU A 108 9.66 1.94 0.47
C GLU A 108 8.80 0.99 -0.38
N LYS A 109 8.45 -0.21 0.14
CA LYS A 109 7.76 -1.25 -0.63
C LYS A 109 6.30 -1.41 -0.24
N ALA A 110 5.47 -1.78 -1.21
CA ALA A 110 4.05 -2.08 -1.02
C ALA A 110 3.77 -3.58 -0.89
N PHE A 111 4.67 -4.40 -1.44
CA PHE A 111 4.46 -5.83 -1.67
C PHE A 111 5.47 -6.68 -0.91
N LEU A 112 5.00 -7.83 -0.45
CA LEU A 112 5.79 -8.88 0.18
C LEU A 112 5.63 -10.19 -0.60
N TYR A 113 6.72 -10.93 -0.74
CA TYR A 113 6.70 -12.31 -1.21
C TYR A 113 7.57 -13.15 -0.27
N GLN A 114 7.00 -14.22 0.29
CA GLN A 114 7.69 -15.06 1.29
C GLN A 114 8.23 -14.24 2.49
N GLY A 115 7.50 -13.20 2.90
CA GLY A 115 7.90 -12.28 3.97
C GLY A 115 8.98 -11.27 3.59
N LEU A 116 9.44 -11.26 2.33
CA LEU A 116 10.46 -10.33 1.84
C LEU A 116 9.83 -9.21 1.00
N PRO A 117 10.24 -7.94 1.21
CA PRO A 117 9.85 -6.82 0.37
C PRO A 117 10.25 -7.00 -1.09
N VAL A 118 9.31 -6.76 -2.01
CA VAL A 118 9.55 -6.81 -3.46
C VAL A 118 9.14 -5.51 -4.15
N ASP A 119 9.73 -5.21 -5.31
CA ASP A 119 9.34 -4.07 -6.13
C ASP A 119 8.15 -4.40 -7.05
N ASP A 120 7.61 -3.38 -7.71
CA ASP A 120 6.49 -3.49 -8.62
C ASP A 120 6.74 -4.43 -9.80
N THR A 121 7.99 -4.56 -10.26
CA THR A 121 8.32 -5.45 -11.39
C THR A 121 8.23 -6.91 -10.95
N ALA A 122 8.76 -7.22 -9.78
CA ALA A 122 8.60 -8.53 -9.17
C ALA A 122 7.13 -8.81 -8.79
N ALA A 123 6.44 -7.84 -8.19
CA ALA A 123 5.02 -7.98 -7.85
C ALA A 123 4.17 -8.26 -9.09
N MET A 124 4.39 -7.54 -10.19
CA MET A 124 3.68 -7.74 -11.45
C MET A 124 3.92 -9.13 -12.07
N ALA A 125 5.08 -9.74 -11.82
CA ALA A 125 5.35 -11.12 -12.26
C ALA A 125 4.69 -12.18 -11.37
N LEU A 126 4.30 -11.81 -10.14
CA LEU A 126 3.74 -12.70 -9.12
C LEU A 126 2.22 -12.58 -8.99
N LEU A 127 1.62 -11.49 -9.48
CA LEU A 127 0.17 -11.24 -9.54
C LEU A 127 -0.45 -11.81 -10.83
#